data_AF-A0A7W1Q209-F1
#
_entry.id   AF-A0A7W1Q209-F1
#
_cell.length_a   1.000
_cell.length_b   1.000
_cell.length_c   1.000
_cell.angle_alpha   90.00
_cell.angle_beta   90.00
_cell.angle_gamma   90.00
#
_symmetry.space_group_name_H-M   'P 1'
#
loop_
_entity.id
_entity.type
_entity.pdbx_description
1 polymer ?
#
loop_
_entity_poly.entity_id
_entity_poly.type
_entity_poly.pdbx_seq_one_letter_code
_entity_poly.pdbx_strand_id
1 'polypeptide(L)' 'MFEAALRESVMSARRQLERAQLEAQPTQVHRHAARLLDLLDRARSNNIDTTGWVPATVMAAVTAADADAD' A
#
# COMPACT_ATOMS: atom_id res chain seq x y z
N MET A 1 17.18 -10.37 5.84
CA MET A 1 16.60 -9.14 6.44
C MET A 1 15.14 -9.07 6.03
N PHE A 2 14.23 -9.59 6.87
CA PHE A 2 12.79 -9.61 6.58
C PHE A 2 12.23 -8.19 6.43
N GLU A 3 12.64 -7.26 7.31
CA GLU A 3 12.25 -5.85 7.23
C GLU A 3 12.64 -5.18 5.90
N ALA A 4 13.86 -5.43 5.40
CA ALA A 4 14.32 -4.86 4.14
C ALA A 4 13.48 -5.35 2.94
N ALA A 5 13.17 -6.65 2.90
CA ALA A 5 12.32 -7.24 1.86
C ALA A 5 10.87 -6.75 1.95
N LEU A 6 10.37 -6.55 3.17
CA LEU A 6 9.03 -5.99 3.41
C LEU A 6 8.96 -4.53 2.96
N ARG A 7 9.97 -3.72 3.32
CA ARG A 7 10.09 -2.32 2.90
C ARG A 7 10.17 -2.17 1.39
N GLU A 8 10.91 -3.04 0.71
CA GLU A 8 10.97 -3.07 -0.74
C GLU A 8 9.62 -3.43 -1.36
N SER A 9 8.92 -4.41 -0.78
CA SER A 9 7.58 -4.81 -1.21
C SER A 9 6.56 -3.68 -1.05
N VAL A 10 6.60 -2.95 0.08
CA VAL A 10 5.75 -1.78 0.36
C VAL A 10 6.05 -0.66 -0.63
N MET A 11 7.33 -0.34 -0.87
CA MET A 11 7.71 0.66 -1.87
C MET A 11 7.30 0.27 -3.29
N SER A 12 7.38 -1.02 -3.63
CA SER A 12 6.95 -1.52 -4.93
C SER A 12 5.44 -1.43 -5.12
N ALA A 13 4.66 -1.82 -4.11
CA ALA A 13 3.19 -1.72 -4.13
C ALA A 13 2.74 -0.26 -4.23
N ARG A 14 3.42 0.66 -3.51
CA ARG A 14 3.17 2.10 -3.60
C ARG A 14 3.38 2.64 -5.01
N ARG A 15 4.53 2.35 -5.64
CA ARG A 15 4.82 2.79 -7.01
C ARG A 15 3.82 2.26 -8.02
N GLN A 16 3.35 1.03 -7.83
CA GLN A 16 2.32 0.42 -8.69
C GLN A 16 0.96 1.09 -8.50
N LEU A 17 0.59 1.45 -7.26
CA LEU A 17 -0.62 2.20 -6.96
C LEU A 17 -0.57 3.60 -7.58
N GLU A 18 0.55 4.31 -7.47
CA GLU A 18 0.75 5.62 -8.10
C GLU A 18 0.60 5.53 -9.63
N ARG A 19 1.17 4.50 -10.25
CA ARG A 19 0.98 4.24 -11.69
C ARG A 19 -0.47 3.93 -12.04
N ALA A 20 -1.13 3.05 -11.30
CA ALA A 20 -2.51 2.68 -11.55
C ALA A 20 -3.47 3.88 -11.43
N GLN A 21 -3.18 4.83 -10.55
CA GLN A 21 -3.93 6.10 -10.47
C GLN A 21 -3.70 6.97 -11.70
N LEU A 22 -2.44 7.13 -12.13
CA LEU A 22 -2.11 7.91 -13.32
C LEU A 22 -2.74 7.33 -14.60
N GLU A 23 -2.83 6.00 -14.67
CA GLU A 23 -3.43 5.28 -15.79
C GLU A 23 -4.96 5.12 -15.66
N ALA A 24 -5.57 5.72 -14.62
CA ALA A 24 -7.01 5.62 -14.33
C ALA A 24 -7.54 4.17 -14.34
N GLN A 25 -6.78 3.25 -13.72
CA GLN A 25 -7.12 1.83 -13.62
C GLN A 25 -7.68 1.49 -12.21
N PRO A 26 -8.98 1.75 -11.93
CA PRO A 26 -9.55 1.63 -10.58
C PRO A 26 -9.43 0.22 -9.98
N THR A 27 -9.56 -0.82 -10.80
CA THR A 27 -9.37 -2.23 -10.37
C THR A 27 -7.95 -2.49 -9.87
N GLN A 28 -6.95 -1.91 -10.54
CA GLN A 28 -5.55 -2.07 -10.17
C GLN A 28 -5.22 -1.22 -8.95
N VAL A 29 -5.80 -0.01 -8.84
CA VAL A 29 -5.69 0.84 -7.64
C VAL A 29 -6.18 0.08 -6.41
N HIS A 30 -7.37 -0.51 -6.46
CA HIS A 30 -7.91 -1.34 -5.37
C HIS A 30 -7.01 -2.52 -5.02
N ARG A 31 -6.55 -3.26 -6.02
CA ARG A 31 -5.67 -4.41 -5.81
C ARG A 31 -4.36 -4.01 -5.14
N HIS A 32 -3.74 -2.92 -5.59
CA HIS A 32 -2.50 -2.42 -5.02
C HIS A 32 -2.71 -1.82 -3.63
N ALA A 33 -3.86 -1.19 -3.39
CA ALA A 33 -4.27 -0.66 -2.09
C ALA A 33 -4.44 -1.77 -1.06
N ALA A 34 -5.23 -2.81 -1.38
CA ALA A 34 -5.41 -3.98 -0.52
C ALA A 34 -4.09 -4.70 -0.25
N ARG A 35 -3.22 -4.82 -1.27
CA ARG A 35 -1.89 -5.40 -1.09
C ARG A 35 -0.99 -4.56 -0.18
N LEU A 36 -1.09 -3.23 -0.22
CA LEU A 36 -0.35 -2.34 0.67
C LEU A 36 -0.80 -2.54 2.12
N LEU A 37 -2.12 -2.64 2.37
CA LEU A 37 -2.67 -2.89 3.69
C LEU A 37 -2.22 -4.24 4.26
N ASP A 38 -2.25 -5.32 3.46
CA ASP A 38 -1.78 -6.65 3.88
C ASP A 38 -0.30 -6.64 4.29
N LEU A 39 0.54 -5.91 3.53
CA LEU A 39 1.96 -5.77 3.86
C LEU A 39 2.19 -4.98 5.16
N LEU A 40 1.41 -3.93 5.39
CA LEU A 40 1.46 -3.14 6.63
C LEU A 40 0.94 -3.95 7.83
N ASP A 41 -0.13 -4.72 7.64
CA ASP A 41 -0.68 -5.60 8.68
C ASP A 41 0.32 -6.71 9.05
N ARG A 42 0.99 -7.30 8.07
CA ARG A 42 2.10 -8.22 8.30
C ARG A 42 3.25 -7.56 9.05
N ALA A 43 3.62 -6.33 8.69
CA ALA A 43 4.66 -5.61 9.41
C ALA A 43 4.30 -5.44 10.89
N ARG A 44 3.06 -5.00 11.16
CA ARG A 44 2.51 -4.83 12.51
C ARG A 44 2.51 -6.14 13.28
N SER A 45 2.06 -7.23 12.66
CA SER A 45 2.07 -8.58 13.25
C SER A 45 3.47 -9.06 13.61
N ASN A 46 4.51 -8.54 12.95
CA ASN A 46 5.91 -8.83 13.23
C ASN A 46 6.58 -7.77 14.13
N ASN A 47 5.82 -6.86 14.76
CA ASN A 47 6.35 -5.73 15.56
C ASN A 47 7.33 -4.83 14.79
N ILE A 48 7.14 -4.70 13.48
CA ILE A 48 7.94 -3.81 12.65
C ILE A 48 7.29 -2.45 12.62
N ASP A 49 8.07 -1.43 12.96
CA ASP A 49 7.63 -0.05 12.82
C ASP A 49 7.62 0.35 11.33
N THR A 50 6.43 0.54 10.78
CA THR A 50 6.23 1.02 9.40
C THR A 50 6.05 2.53 9.34
N THR A 51 6.32 3.25 10.44
CA THR A 51 6.14 4.70 10.50
C THR A 51 7.08 5.36 9.50
N GLY A 52 6.53 6.16 8.60
CA GLY A 52 7.30 6.81 7.53
C GLY A 52 7.60 5.94 6.30
N TRP A 53 7.15 4.68 6.25
CA TRP A 53 7.28 3.85 5.04
C TRP A 53 6.23 4.23 3.99
N VAL A 54 5.02 4.53 4.45
CA VAL A 54 3.91 4.97 3.61
C VAL A 54 3.53 6.39 4.01
N PRO A 55 3.58 7.36 3.07
CA PRO A 55 3.15 8.72 3.35
C PRO A 55 1.64 8.79 3.55
N ALA A 56 1.17 9.72 4.37
CA ALA A 56 -0.25 9.89 4.68
C ALA A 56 -1.12 10.10 3.42
N THR A 57 -0.56 10.73 2.37
CA THR A 57 -1.25 10.92 1.08
C THR A 57 -1.56 9.60 0.38
N VAL A 58 -0.66 8.62 0.46
CA VAL A 58 -0.89 7.28 -0.09
C VAL A 58 -1.89 6.52 0.78
N MET A 59 -1.79 6.62 2.10
CA MET A 59 -2.77 6.00 3.00
C MET A 59 -4.19 6.52 2.75
N ALA A 60 -4.35 7.83 2.51
CA ALA A 60 -5.63 8.43 2.14
C ALA A 60 -6.17 7.87 0.83
N ALA A 61 -5.31 7.66 -0.18
CA ALA A 61 -5.74 7.06 -1.44
C ALA A 61 -6.11 5.57 -1.30
N VAL A 62 -5.45 4.84 -0.41
CA VAL A 62 -5.78 3.45 -0.08
C VAL A 62 -7.14 3.37 0.63
N THR A 63 -7.43 4.27 1.56
CA THR A 63 -8.74 4.33 2.25
C THR A 63 -9.84 4.80 1.31
N ALA A 64 -9.55 5.75 0.42
CA ALA A 64 -10.50 6.19 -0.60
C ALA A 64 -10.81 5.09 -1.62
N ALA A 65 -9.82 4.28 -2.00
CA ALA A 65 -10.06 3.12 -2.84
C ALA A 65 -10.96 2.10 -2.12
N ASP A 66 -10.66 1.74 -0.87
CA ASP A 66 -11.50 0.81 -0.09
C ASP A 66 -12.97 1.24 0.01
N ALA A 67 -13.24 2.55 0.12
CA ALA A 67 -14.58 3.10 0.21
C ALA A 67 -15.37 3.15 -1.13
N ASP A 68 -14.70 3.07 -2.28
CA ASP A 68 -15.32 3.10 -3.63
C ASP A 68 -15.79 1.71 -4.09
N ALA A 69 -15.48 0.66 -3.31
CA ALA A 69 -15.86 -0.72 -3.59
C ALA A 69 -17.26 -1.13 -3.09
N ASP A 70 -18.00 -0.24 -2.41
CA ASP A 70 -19.33 -0.48 -1.81
C ASP A 70 -20.49 -0.15 -2.78
#